data_AF-X0XZG1-F1
#
_entry.id   AF-X0XZG1-F1
#
_cell.length_a   1.000
_cell.length_b   1.000
_cell.length_c   1.000
_cell.angle_alpha   90.00
_cell.angle_beta   90.00
_cell.angle_gamma   90.00
#
_symmetry.space_group_name_H-M   'P 1'
#
loop_
_entity.id
_entity.type
_entity.pdbx_description
1 polymer ?
#
loop_
_entity_poly.entity_id
_entity_poly.type
_entity_poly.pdbx_seq_one_letter_code
_entity_poly.pdbx_strand_id
1 'polypeptide(L)'
;MFKLCDCNGWASSEALLWWFQDRKSPPLMVVAAPGQLPVLGDNNTVRTVFGNSINGGMSPGFRGDYGIWLDAGIGVGTRLTWLSENESTANASNPGPVGISIAAPYIDTSLGGAENGLLGALDPTFSGSIAARSALEVYGAEAYGRLRHCAGSCARIDFIAGYSHYNVDDELTLNVASTIR
;
A
#
# COMPACT_ATOMS: atom_id res chain seq x y z
N MET A 1 -16.28 -2.18 32.10
CA MET A 1 -17.68 -2.62 31.91
C MET A 1 -18.56 -1.37 31.95
N PHE A 2 -18.73 -0.70 30.81
CA PHE A 2 -19.58 0.50 30.72
C PHE A 2 -21.03 0.05 30.51
N LYS A 3 -21.87 0.25 31.53
CA LYS A 3 -23.33 0.10 31.44
C LYS A 3 -23.89 1.37 30.78
N LEU A 4 -24.25 1.29 29.50
CA LEU A 4 -25.17 2.23 28.89
C LEU A 4 -26.59 1.77 29.28
N CYS A 5 -27.22 2.49 30.19
CA CYS A 5 -28.61 2.26 30.57
C CYS A 5 -29.54 2.72 29.43
N ASP A 6 -30.53 1.89 29.08
CA ASP A 6 -31.64 2.16 28.12
C ASP A 6 -31.31 2.35 26.63
N CYS A 7 -30.18 1.84 26.13
CA CYS A 7 -29.81 2.02 24.73
C CYS A 7 -30.54 1.05 23.78
N ASN A 8 -31.58 1.55 23.09
CA ASN A 8 -32.12 0.98 21.85
C ASN A 8 -31.10 1.15 20.71
N GLY A 9 -29.92 0.55 20.85
CA GLY A 9 -28.80 0.71 19.94
C GLY A 9 -28.00 -0.57 19.76
N TRP A 10 -27.10 -0.56 18.79
CA TRP A 10 -26.20 -1.66 18.51
C TRP A 10 -24.78 -1.16 18.40
N ALA A 11 -23.85 -2.02 18.77
CA ALA A 11 -22.42 -1.79 18.65
C ALA A 11 -21.75 -3.14 18.33
N SER A 12 -20.91 -3.14 17.32
CA SER A 12 -19.99 -4.23 17.00
C SER A 12 -18.61 -3.65 16.77
N SER A 13 -17.59 -4.40 17.16
CA SER A 13 -16.19 -4.01 16.99
C SER A 13 -15.35 -5.25 16.77
N GLU A 14 -14.55 -5.22 15.72
CA GLU A 14 -13.81 -6.37 15.19
C GLU A 14 -12.35 -5.95 14.94
N ALA A 15 -11.42 -6.83 15.30
CA ALA A 15 -10.06 -6.75 14.81
C ALA A 15 -10.00 -7.41 13.43
N LEU A 16 -9.37 -6.74 12.47
CA LEU A 16 -9.22 -7.23 11.10
C LEU A 16 -7.79 -7.69 10.86
N LEU A 17 -7.66 -8.78 10.11
CA LEU A 17 -6.43 -9.14 9.41
C LEU A 17 -6.78 -9.18 7.93
N TRP A 18 -6.21 -8.27 7.15
CA TRP A 18 -6.45 -8.18 5.71
C TRP A 18 -5.16 -8.52 4.96
N TRP A 19 -5.25 -9.40 3.97
CA TRP A 19 -4.15 -9.69 3.04
C TRP A 19 -4.31 -8.90 1.76
N PHE A 20 -3.38 -7.99 1.47
CA PHE A 20 -3.36 -7.28 0.21
C PHE A 20 -2.70 -8.12 -0.87
N GLN A 21 -3.12 -7.89 -2.11
CA GLN A 21 -2.43 -8.43 -3.27
C GLN A 21 -1.10 -7.69 -3.46
N ASP A 22 -0.13 -8.39 -4.02
CA ASP A 22 1.12 -7.77 -4.44
C ASP A 22 0.85 -6.63 -5.43
N ARG A 23 1.42 -5.45 -5.15
CA ARG A 23 1.32 -4.27 -6.00
C ARG A 23 2.30 -4.44 -7.17
N LYS A 24 1.78 -4.44 -8.40
CA LYS A 24 2.60 -4.54 -9.61
C LYS A 24 3.17 -3.16 -9.94
N SER A 25 4.48 -3.11 -10.08
CA SER A 25 5.22 -1.92 -10.48
C SER A 25 6.27 -2.31 -11.52
N PRO A 26 6.77 -1.38 -12.34
CA PRO A 26 8.01 -1.58 -13.05
C PRO A 26 9.14 -1.93 -12.07
N PRO A 27 10.28 -2.47 -12.53
CA PRO A 27 11.49 -2.50 -11.71
C PRO A 27 11.84 -1.05 -11.32
N LEU A 28 12.18 -0.81 -10.06
CA LEU A 28 12.45 0.53 -9.52
C LEU A 28 13.88 0.66 -9.00
N MET A 29 14.49 -0.46 -8.61
CA MET A 29 15.89 -0.53 -8.21
C MET A 29 16.49 -1.81 -8.77
N VAL A 30 17.60 -1.67 -9.47
CA VAL A 30 18.38 -2.78 -10.03
C VAL A 30 19.83 -2.70 -9.58
N VAL A 31 20.46 -3.86 -9.48
CA VAL A 31 21.89 -3.96 -9.15
C VAL A 31 22.60 -4.94 -10.08
N ALA A 32 23.88 -4.69 -10.31
CA ALA A 32 24.77 -5.54 -11.10
C ALA A 32 26.08 -5.83 -10.35
N ALA A 33 26.87 -6.76 -10.91
CA ALA A 33 28.23 -7.00 -10.45
C ALA A 33 29.10 -5.72 -10.58
N PRO A 34 30.21 -5.61 -9.81
CA PRO A 34 31.10 -4.47 -9.90
C PRO A 34 31.59 -4.19 -11.33
N GLY A 35 31.59 -2.91 -11.72
CA GLY A 35 32.01 -2.44 -13.05
C GLY A 35 31.06 -2.80 -14.19
N GLN A 36 29.94 -3.49 -13.92
CA GLN A 36 28.91 -3.77 -14.92
C GLN A 36 27.82 -2.69 -14.87
N LEU A 37 27.28 -2.34 -16.03
CA LEU A 37 26.16 -1.41 -16.12
C LEU A 37 24.88 -2.07 -15.55
N PRO A 38 24.22 -1.43 -14.58
CA PRO A 38 22.97 -1.92 -14.00
C PRO A 38 21.77 -1.54 -14.87
N VAL A 39 21.75 -2.00 -16.12
CA VAL A 39 20.69 -1.75 -17.11
C VAL A 39 19.98 -3.05 -17.43
N LEU A 40 18.65 -3.02 -17.46
CA LEU A 40 17.84 -4.20 -17.72
C LEU A 40 18.03 -4.69 -19.17
N GLY A 41 18.14 -6.00 -19.35
CA GLY A 41 18.25 -6.62 -20.68
C GLY A 41 19.65 -6.63 -21.29
N ASP A 42 20.62 -5.89 -20.74
CA ASP A 42 21.97 -5.77 -21.28
C ASP A 42 22.90 -6.94 -20.84
N ASN A 43 22.56 -7.62 -19.74
CA ASN A 43 23.41 -8.64 -19.12
C ASN A 43 22.64 -9.57 -18.16
N ASN A 44 23.02 -10.86 -18.12
CA ASN A 44 22.45 -11.87 -17.20
C ASN A 44 22.82 -11.66 -15.72
N THR A 45 23.53 -10.57 -15.39
CA THR A 45 24.01 -10.26 -14.04
C THR A 45 23.18 -9.20 -13.34
N VAL A 46 22.29 -8.51 -14.05
CA VAL A 46 21.38 -7.51 -13.47
C VAL A 46 20.22 -8.20 -12.78
N ARG A 47 19.98 -7.82 -11.53
CA ARG A 47 18.80 -8.24 -10.76
C ARG A 47 18.00 -7.04 -10.28
N THR A 48 16.68 -7.16 -10.33
CA THR A 48 15.77 -6.24 -9.65
C THR A 48 15.81 -6.51 -8.15
N VAL A 49 16.05 -5.46 -7.36
CA VAL A 49 16.04 -5.50 -5.88
C VAL A 49 14.73 -4.95 -5.34
N PHE A 50 14.11 -4.01 -6.07
CA PHE A 50 12.82 -3.44 -5.71
C PHE A 50 12.00 -3.13 -6.98
N GLY A 51 10.69 -3.33 -6.93
CA GLY A 51 9.79 -3.25 -8.08
C GLY A 51 9.38 -4.62 -8.61
N ASN A 52 8.72 -4.68 -9.78
CA ASN A 52 8.00 -5.84 -10.35
C ASN A 52 6.80 -6.31 -9.51
N SER A 53 7.07 -6.80 -8.30
CA SER A 53 6.07 -7.22 -7.32
C SER A 53 6.47 -6.64 -5.98
N ILE A 54 5.74 -5.64 -5.51
CA ILE A 54 5.90 -5.09 -4.16
C ILE A 54 4.95 -5.87 -3.27
N ASN A 55 5.50 -6.48 -2.21
CA ASN A 55 4.76 -7.36 -1.31
C ASN A 55 3.58 -6.61 -0.68
N GLY A 56 2.36 -7.12 -0.90
CA GLY A 56 1.15 -6.58 -0.30
C GLY A 56 0.94 -7.06 1.14
N GLY A 57 1.45 -8.23 1.52
CA GLY A 57 1.50 -8.68 2.90
C GLY A 57 0.15 -8.71 3.65
N MET A 58 0.26 -8.80 4.99
CA MET A 58 -0.88 -8.74 5.91
C MET A 58 -0.87 -7.39 6.61
N SER A 59 -2.01 -6.70 6.59
CA SER A 59 -2.26 -5.48 7.35
C SER A 59 -3.28 -5.75 8.46
N PRO A 60 -2.90 -5.57 9.75
CA PRO A 60 -3.86 -5.55 10.84
C PRO A 60 -4.73 -4.31 10.76
N GLY A 61 -5.93 -4.37 11.32
CA GLY A 61 -6.83 -3.23 11.35
C GLY A 61 -7.99 -3.38 12.30
N PHE A 62 -8.94 -2.47 12.16
CA PHE A 62 -10.11 -2.38 13.01
C PHE A 62 -11.34 -2.05 12.18
N ARG A 63 -12.47 -2.66 12.55
CA ARG A 63 -13.79 -2.27 12.06
C ARG A 63 -14.75 -2.10 13.22
N GLY A 64 -15.40 -0.95 13.30
CA GLY A 64 -16.47 -0.66 14.24
C GLY A 64 -17.77 -0.37 13.50
N ASP A 65 -18.88 -0.91 13.99
CA ASP A 65 -20.23 -0.65 13.51
C ASP A 65 -21.11 -0.23 14.69
N TYR A 66 -21.64 0.98 14.64
CA TYR A 66 -22.38 1.58 15.75
C TYR A 66 -23.66 2.21 15.24
N GLY A 67 -24.75 2.08 15.99
CA GLY A 67 -25.98 2.75 15.63
C GLY A 67 -27.05 2.73 16.70
N ILE A 68 -28.10 3.48 16.42
CA ILE A 68 -29.26 3.65 17.29
C ILE A 68 -30.54 3.46 16.48
N TRP A 69 -31.55 2.91 17.12
CA TRP A 69 -32.92 2.89 16.61
C TRP A 69 -33.61 4.17 17.06
N LEU A 70 -34.07 4.96 16.08
CA LEU A 70 -34.86 6.17 16.31
C LEU A 70 -36.32 5.81 16.62
N ASP A 71 -36.80 4.70 16.06
CA ASP A 71 -38.12 4.11 16.31
C ASP A 71 -38.06 2.59 16.05
N ALA A 72 -39.16 1.87 16.27
CA ALA A 72 -39.29 0.42 16.05
C ALA A 72 -38.93 -0.01 14.61
N GLY A 73 -39.09 0.90 13.64
CA GLY A 73 -38.86 0.66 12.22
C GLY A 73 -37.61 1.34 11.63
N ILE A 74 -37.00 2.32 12.31
CA ILE A 74 -35.98 3.18 11.71
C ILE A 74 -34.74 3.22 12.61
N GLY A 75 -33.59 2.88 12.03
CA GLY A 75 -32.30 3.00 12.68
C GLY A 75 -31.32 3.80 11.83
N VAL A 76 -30.36 4.44 12.49
CA VAL A 76 -29.23 5.11 11.85
C VAL A 76 -27.94 4.57 12.44
N GLY A 77 -26.94 4.40 11.61
CA GLY A 77 -25.66 3.85 12.02
C GLY A 77 -24.50 4.39 11.22
N THR A 78 -23.31 4.13 11.74
CA THR A 78 -22.05 4.40 11.08
C THR A 78 -21.16 3.18 11.17
N ARG A 79 -20.31 3.02 10.16
CA ARG A 79 -19.23 2.04 10.17
C ARG A 79 -17.92 2.73 9.90
N LEU A 80 -16.92 2.42 10.71
CA LEU A 80 -15.55 2.89 10.55
C LEU A 80 -14.66 1.69 10.30
N THR A 81 -13.83 1.75 9.26
CA THR A 81 -12.80 0.76 8.96
C THR A 81 -11.46 1.47 8.89
N TRP A 82 -10.43 0.90 9.50
CA TRP A 82 -9.07 1.38 9.38
C TRP A 82 -8.13 0.18 9.28
N LEU A 83 -7.15 0.26 8.39
CA LEU A 83 -6.09 -0.72 8.24
C LEU A 83 -4.76 -0.03 8.47
N SER A 84 -3.84 -0.71 9.17
CA SER A 84 -2.51 -0.17 9.36
C SER A 84 -1.77 -0.07 8.03
N GLU A 85 -0.85 0.89 7.98
CA GLU A 85 0.06 1.05 6.85
C GLU A 85 0.74 -0.28 6.49
N ASN A 86 0.78 -0.56 5.18
CA ASN A 86 1.46 -1.69 4.60
C ASN A 86 2.73 -1.25 3.87
N GLU A 87 3.87 -1.42 4.51
CA GLU A 87 5.15 -0.90 4.04
C GLU A 87 6.06 -1.98 3.42
N SER A 88 6.73 -1.63 2.33
CA SER A 88 7.87 -2.37 1.77
C SER A 88 9.00 -1.43 1.42
N THR A 89 10.22 -1.74 1.90
CA THR A 89 11.42 -0.91 1.67
C THR A 89 12.58 -1.71 1.11
N ALA A 90 13.41 -1.08 0.29
CA ALA A 90 14.71 -1.60 -0.13
C ALA A 90 15.75 -0.49 -0.15
N ASN A 91 16.98 -0.83 0.25
CA ASN A 91 18.11 0.09 0.28
C ASN A 91 19.33 -0.59 -0.33
N ALA A 92 20.01 0.09 -1.23
CA ALA A 92 21.29 -0.33 -1.78
C ALA A 92 22.27 0.85 -1.76
N SER A 93 23.50 0.62 -1.32
CA SER A 93 24.55 1.63 -1.30
C SER A 93 25.89 1.04 -1.70
N ASN A 94 26.71 1.86 -2.37
CA ASN A 94 28.09 1.55 -2.66
C ASN A 94 28.96 2.80 -2.41
N PRO A 95 29.75 2.81 -1.31
CA PRO A 95 30.59 3.94 -0.91
C PRO A 95 32.03 3.85 -1.44
N GLY A 96 32.39 2.87 -2.27
CA GLY A 96 33.78 2.56 -2.62
C GLY A 96 33.99 2.23 -4.09
N PRO A 97 35.26 2.15 -4.55
CA PRO A 97 35.54 1.82 -5.94
C PRO A 97 35.03 0.39 -6.22
N VAL A 98 35.49 -0.60 -5.46
CA VAL A 98 35.02 -1.98 -5.64
C VAL A 98 33.71 -2.22 -4.89
N GLY A 99 32.59 -2.26 -5.63
CA GLY A 99 31.28 -2.57 -5.06
C GLY A 99 30.21 -2.76 -6.12
N ILE A 100 29.00 -3.12 -5.70
CA ILE A 100 27.88 -3.34 -6.62
C ILE A 100 27.55 -2.06 -7.39
N SER A 101 27.17 -2.22 -8.67
CA SER A 101 26.57 -1.13 -9.42
C SER A 101 25.08 -1.07 -9.11
N ILE A 102 24.52 0.13 -9.01
CA ILE A 102 23.14 0.37 -8.57
C ILE A 102 22.53 1.43 -9.47
N ALA A 103 21.33 1.19 -9.98
CA ALA A 103 20.56 2.19 -10.72
C ALA A 103 19.06 2.08 -10.48
N ALA A 104 18.38 3.19 -10.74
CA ALA A 104 16.94 3.24 -10.94
C ALA A 104 16.66 3.16 -12.46
N PRO A 105 16.03 2.09 -12.95
CA PRO A 105 15.81 1.92 -14.39
C PRO A 105 14.75 2.91 -14.90
N TYR A 106 14.91 3.33 -16.15
CA TYR A 106 13.95 4.16 -16.87
C TYR A 106 14.04 3.88 -18.38
N ILE A 107 12.98 4.23 -19.10
CA ILE A 107 12.97 4.16 -20.56
C ILE A 107 13.43 5.48 -21.15
N ASP A 108 14.51 5.45 -21.93
CA ASP A 108 15.03 6.62 -22.61
C ASP A 108 14.35 6.81 -23.97
N THR A 109 13.48 7.81 -24.05
CA THR A 109 12.74 8.14 -25.29
C THR A 109 13.62 8.79 -26.35
N SER A 110 14.78 9.34 -25.99
CA SER A 110 15.74 9.93 -26.94
C SER A 110 16.52 8.85 -27.71
N LEU A 111 16.63 7.65 -27.12
CA LEU A 111 17.29 6.48 -27.70
C LEU A 111 16.28 5.48 -28.30
N GLY A 112 15.14 5.95 -28.78
CA GLY A 112 14.13 5.11 -29.41
C GLY A 112 13.37 4.19 -28.44
N GLY A 113 13.34 4.52 -27.14
CA GLY A 113 12.67 3.71 -26.11
C GLY A 113 13.55 2.59 -25.55
N ALA A 114 14.88 2.75 -25.60
CA ALA A 114 15.81 1.80 -25.00
C ALA A 114 15.76 1.83 -23.47
N GLU A 115 16.05 0.69 -22.84
CA GLU A 115 16.27 0.58 -21.39
C GLU A 115 17.53 1.36 -21.00
N ASN A 116 17.45 2.14 -19.93
CA ASN A 116 18.57 2.87 -19.35
C ASN A 116 18.43 2.94 -17.82
N GLY A 117 19.44 3.44 -17.13
CA GLY A 117 19.47 3.48 -15.66
C GLY A 117 20.02 4.80 -15.13
N LEU A 118 19.28 5.44 -14.21
CA LEU A 118 19.79 6.55 -13.43
C LEU A 118 20.76 5.97 -12.39
N LEU A 119 22.05 6.19 -12.63
CA LEU A 119 23.11 5.61 -11.83
C LEU A 119 23.10 6.19 -10.41
N GLY A 120 22.92 5.32 -9.42
CA GLY A 120 23.21 5.61 -8.02
C GLY A 120 24.69 5.34 -7.72
N ALA A 121 25.22 4.24 -8.22
CA ALA A 121 26.64 3.88 -8.12
C ALA A 121 27.09 3.00 -9.29
N LEU A 122 28.33 3.19 -9.72
CA LEU A 122 29.00 2.43 -10.79
C LEU A 122 30.51 2.57 -10.62
N ASP A 123 31.20 1.48 -10.34
CA ASP A 123 32.67 1.44 -10.29
C ASP A 123 33.28 1.77 -11.66
N PRO A 124 34.31 2.64 -11.75
CA PRO A 124 34.92 3.46 -10.69
C PRO A 124 34.37 4.89 -10.57
N THR A 125 33.41 5.25 -11.43
CA THR A 125 33.04 6.65 -11.69
C THR A 125 32.03 7.23 -10.68
N PHE A 126 31.08 6.43 -10.21
CA PHE A 126 29.98 6.89 -9.37
C PHE A 126 29.94 6.11 -8.05
N SER A 127 29.72 6.83 -6.95
CA SER A 127 29.37 6.23 -5.65
C SER A 127 28.14 6.89 -5.08
N GLY A 128 27.34 6.14 -4.32
CA GLY A 128 26.07 6.63 -3.84
C GLY A 128 25.15 5.55 -3.30
N SER A 129 23.87 5.88 -3.21
CA SER A 129 22.84 4.98 -2.70
C SER A 129 21.49 5.23 -3.35
N ILE A 130 20.67 4.18 -3.40
CA ILE A 130 19.27 4.25 -3.76
C ILE A 130 18.45 3.66 -2.63
N ALA A 131 17.41 4.37 -2.22
CA ALA A 131 16.42 3.94 -1.24
C ALA A 131 15.03 4.00 -1.88
N ALA A 132 14.29 2.90 -1.81
CA ALA A 132 12.92 2.80 -2.32
C ALA A 132 11.97 2.38 -1.19
N ARG A 133 10.79 3.01 -1.13
CA ARG A 133 9.74 2.75 -0.15
C ARG A 133 8.38 2.77 -0.86
N SER A 134 7.54 1.78 -0.59
CA SER A 134 6.10 1.81 -0.92
C SER A 134 5.30 1.64 0.37
N ALA A 135 4.30 2.49 0.57
CA ALA A 135 3.42 2.47 1.73
C ALA A 135 1.97 2.61 1.26
N LEU A 136 1.09 1.75 1.79
CA LEU A 136 -0.34 1.77 1.49
C LEU A 136 -1.13 1.92 2.80
N GLU A 137 -1.96 2.96 2.89
CA GLU A 137 -2.91 3.18 3.98
C GLU A 137 -4.34 3.17 3.44
N VAL A 138 -5.26 2.56 4.20
CA VAL A 138 -6.67 2.48 3.84
C VAL A 138 -7.54 2.72 5.06
N TYR A 139 -8.48 3.66 4.93
CA TYR A 139 -9.54 3.84 5.90
C TYR A 139 -10.87 4.14 5.21
N GLY A 140 -11.95 3.89 5.94
CA GLY A 140 -13.29 4.07 5.44
C GLY A 140 -14.24 4.52 6.52
N ALA A 141 -15.19 5.36 6.12
CA ALA A 141 -16.30 5.80 6.95
C ALA A 141 -17.59 5.65 6.17
N GLU A 142 -18.59 5.06 6.80
CA GLU A 142 -19.90 4.82 6.23
C GLU A 142 -20.95 5.41 7.17
N ALA A 143 -21.99 6.01 6.60
CA ALA A 143 -23.17 6.43 7.32
C ALA A 143 -24.39 5.86 6.60
N TYR A 144 -25.28 5.20 7.34
CA TYR A 144 -26.41 4.49 6.75
C TYR A 144 -27.66 4.57 7.61
N GLY A 145 -28.82 4.56 6.95
CA GLY A 145 -30.12 4.32 7.54
C GLY A 145 -30.54 2.87 7.33
N ARG A 146 -31.25 2.31 8.31
CA ARG A 146 -31.87 0.99 8.27
C ARG A 146 -33.37 1.14 8.48
N LEU A 147 -34.17 0.58 7.57
CA LEU A 147 -35.63 0.55 7.65
C LEU A 147 -36.10 -0.90 7.77
N ARG A 148 -36.75 -1.24 8.88
CA ARG A 148 -37.36 -2.55 9.10
C ARG A 148 -38.75 -2.57 8.46
N HIS A 149 -38.93 -3.38 7.42
CA HIS A 149 -40.19 -3.41 6.66
C HIS A 149 -41.14 -4.51 7.13
N CYS A 150 -40.62 -5.73 7.32
CA CYS A 150 -41.39 -6.85 7.85
C CYS A 150 -40.58 -7.61 8.88
N ALA A 151 -41.17 -7.87 10.05
CA ALA A 151 -40.60 -8.73 11.08
C ALA A 151 -41.68 -9.75 11.47
N GLY A 152 -41.62 -10.94 10.88
CA GLY A 152 -42.46 -12.08 11.25
C GLY A 152 -41.68 -13.07 12.12
N SER A 153 -42.37 -14.11 12.61
CA SER A 153 -41.77 -15.18 13.43
C SER A 153 -40.71 -16.02 12.70
N CYS A 154 -40.69 -16.00 11.37
CA CYS A 154 -39.81 -16.85 10.55
C CYS A 154 -38.84 -16.05 9.66
N ALA A 155 -39.04 -14.74 9.48
CA ALA A 155 -38.20 -13.92 8.61
C ALA A 155 -38.26 -12.43 8.99
N ARG A 156 -37.15 -11.74 8.74
CA ARG A 156 -37.03 -10.28 8.87
C ARG A 156 -36.45 -9.72 7.59
N ILE A 157 -37.07 -8.66 7.07
CA ILE A 157 -36.60 -7.90 5.92
C ILE A 157 -36.30 -6.48 6.37
N ASP A 158 -35.03 -6.09 6.22
CA ASP A 158 -34.56 -4.73 6.44
C ASP A 158 -34.02 -4.15 5.15
N PHE A 159 -34.37 -2.90 4.85
CA PHE A 159 -33.70 -2.08 3.85
C PHE A 159 -32.58 -1.30 4.51
N ILE A 160 -31.46 -1.16 3.80
CA ILE A 160 -30.33 -0.34 4.22
C ILE A 160 -29.97 0.57 3.06
N ALA A 161 -29.81 1.86 3.34
CA ALA A 161 -29.36 2.86 2.37
C ALA A 161 -28.38 3.80 3.06
N GLY A 162 -27.36 4.26 2.36
CA GLY A 162 -26.32 5.08 2.98
C GLY A 162 -25.27 5.55 2.00
N TYR A 163 -24.22 6.12 2.55
CA TYR A 163 -23.05 6.60 1.85
C TYR A 163 -21.80 5.99 2.46
N SER A 164 -20.88 5.56 1.60
CA SER A 164 -19.60 4.98 1.97
C SER A 164 -18.49 5.80 1.35
N HIS A 165 -17.56 6.26 2.18
CA HIS A 165 -16.32 6.89 1.74
C HIS A 165 -15.16 5.98 2.12
N TYR A 166 -14.29 5.70 1.15
CA TYR A 166 -13.02 5.03 1.37
C TYR A 166 -11.92 5.92 0.85
N ASN A 167 -10.90 6.14 1.66
CA ASN A 167 -9.66 6.74 1.23
C ASN A 167 -8.60 5.64 1.16
N VAL A 168 -7.83 5.69 0.08
CA VAL A 168 -6.72 4.80 -0.20
C VAL A 168 -5.56 5.70 -0.56
N ASP A 169 -4.59 5.79 0.34
CA ASP A 169 -3.38 6.57 0.16
C ASP A 169 -2.25 5.59 -0.16
N ASP A 170 -1.69 5.69 -1.37
CA ASP A 170 -0.56 4.88 -1.85
C ASP A 170 0.61 5.81 -2.13
N GLU A 171 1.68 5.67 -1.35
CA GLU A 171 2.92 6.42 -1.52
C GLU A 171 4.01 5.52 -2.08
N LEU A 172 4.68 5.99 -3.13
CA LEU A 172 5.89 5.41 -3.66
C LEU A 172 7.00 6.46 -3.68
N THR A 173 8.05 6.21 -2.91
CA THR A 173 9.19 7.11 -2.77
C THR A 173 10.45 6.41 -3.27
N LEU A 174 11.20 7.11 -4.13
CA LEU A 174 12.49 6.67 -4.65
C LEU A 174 13.51 7.80 -4.47
N ASN A 175 14.51 7.57 -3.64
CA ASN A 175 15.59 8.51 -3.38
C ASN A 175 16.88 7.99 -4.01
N VAL A 176 17.48 8.80 -4.89
CA VAL A 176 18.77 8.50 -5.53
C VAL A 176 19.76 9.56 -5.11
N ALA A 177 20.86 9.13 -4.50
CA ALA A 177 22.02 9.97 -4.21
C ALA A 177 23.21 9.42 -4.97
N SER A 178 23.87 10.26 -5.76
CA SER A 178 25.07 9.88 -6.51
C SER A 178 26.09 10.99 -6.53
N THR A 179 27.36 10.61 -6.42
CA THR A 179 28.52 11.51 -6.43
C THR A 179 29.52 10.98 -7.45
N ILE A 180 29.97 11.85 -8.35
CA ILE A 180 31.06 11.59 -9.29
C ILE A 180 32.38 11.61 -8.54
N ARG A 181 33.28 10.68 -8.88
CA ARG A 181 34.64 10.58 -8.35
C ARG A 181 35.68 11.10 -9.32
#